data_AF-A0A7H8N0I5-F1
#
_entry.id   AF-A0A7H8N0I5-F1
#
_cell.length_a   1.000
_cell.length_b   1.000
_cell.length_c   1.000
_cell.angle_alpha   90.00
_cell.angle_beta   90.00
_cell.angle_gamma   90.00
#
_symmetry.space_group_name_H-M   'P 1'
#
loop_
_entity.id
_entity.type
_entity.pdbx_description
1 polymer ?
#
loop_
_entity_poly.entity_id
_entity_poly.type
_entity_poly.pdbx_seq_one_letter_code
_entity_poly.pdbx_strand_id
1 'polypeptide(L)'
;MRRDKRQIQTAVLGSADSEEPLVLPLEAIELDAFRSFHEHDSFWCGLLLGGCGGQLTTKLYTDRVCHFAHHAGPDGQPHVCGRRARSVNSADHLYVKSAATAWLSSRGTRAAIDFAQPDANPLGSVVDIRLAHKKLRVHLDQSVAPQWDGEHEPVLGVSVPVDHDTLIRRWYVNRIRLDSDGTSRRVRIGTEAFARPTEWFALDECEMTERGLSTPAVERIVQSRSTPPPTLRATRTDRKQPDARTRAHVLFRRIEEARLVGAVVVVARVSHTLETLEGADQETQAQINTVLEDATVWLQKQAVARQEMFFRLSDAAAGGDVQETRGLLAHVNAIAAHDRTDTETQTAAAAATFLAGALREQEETARRLNAAAEAKEEARRRTAWEKANAVARVRTTLRTLRRNGRTMLGTEKRRKVAMLTDLADKVGDQLTRSEINQIKAWKVRVQRERKPAPVLPVQRNPDPERSPKPDRDRNTDTGQQGEVRLHQQVARADWYSETCPRCYARSGKPCDNDDRVGPGRTRQLPHDERLRRIRLRSSRQPREKRPRREKGSE
;
A
#
# COMPACT_ATOMS: atom_id res chain seq x y z
N MET A 1 -4.12 -9.97 -0.24
CA MET A 1 -5.06 -8.86 0.02
C MET A 1 -5.79 -8.50 -1.25
N ARG A 2 -6.99 -9.04 -1.47
CA ARG A 2 -7.92 -8.42 -2.42
C ARG A 2 -8.41 -7.13 -1.79
N ARG A 3 -7.89 -6.00 -2.26
CA ARG A 3 -8.43 -4.67 -1.92
C ARG A 3 -9.92 -4.70 -2.23
N ASP A 4 -10.74 -4.28 -1.27
CA ASP A 4 -12.14 -3.98 -1.55
C ASP A 4 -12.15 -2.93 -2.66
N LYS A 5 -12.60 -3.33 -3.85
CA LYS A 5 -12.55 -2.48 -5.05
C LYS A 5 -13.52 -1.28 -4.95
N ARG A 6 -14.26 -1.12 -3.85
CA ARG A 6 -15.26 -0.07 -3.61
C ARG A 6 -14.78 1.04 -2.67
N GLN A 7 -13.51 1.07 -2.27
CA GLN A 7 -13.00 2.09 -1.34
C GLN A 7 -12.82 3.43 -2.05
N ILE A 8 -13.68 4.40 -1.72
CA ILE A 8 -13.59 5.78 -2.22
C ILE A 8 -12.58 6.52 -1.36
N GLN A 9 -11.46 6.95 -1.95
CA GLN A 9 -10.39 7.65 -1.23
C GLN A 9 -10.46 9.18 -1.33
N THR A 10 -11.30 9.70 -2.23
CA THR A 10 -11.41 11.14 -2.46
C THR A 10 -12.87 11.62 -2.48
N ALA A 11 -13.06 12.82 -1.96
CA ALA A 11 -14.33 13.54 -1.92
C ALA A 11 -14.08 15.00 -2.31
N VAL A 12 -15.16 15.77 -2.42
CA VAL A 12 -15.12 17.24 -2.50
C VAL A 12 -15.84 17.84 -1.30
N LEU A 13 -15.42 19.03 -0.88
CA LEU A 13 -15.95 19.73 0.30
C LEU A 13 -17.17 20.60 -0.05
N GLY A 14 -18.16 20.64 0.84
CA GLY A 14 -19.28 21.58 0.78
C GLY A 14 -20.45 21.14 -0.10
N SER A 15 -20.20 20.78 -1.37
CA SER A 15 -21.24 20.42 -2.33
C SER A 15 -20.76 19.45 -3.42
N ALA A 16 -21.68 18.84 -4.16
CA ALA A 16 -21.37 17.87 -5.22
C ALA A 16 -20.65 18.46 -6.44
N ASP A 17 -20.82 19.75 -6.70
CA ASP A 17 -20.22 20.53 -7.78
C ASP A 17 -18.94 21.28 -7.35
N SER A 18 -18.55 21.16 -6.08
CA SER A 18 -17.34 21.78 -5.55
C SER A 18 -16.07 21.30 -6.27
N GLU A 19 -15.13 22.23 -6.44
CA GLU A 19 -13.81 21.99 -6.99
C GLU A 19 -12.74 21.80 -5.92
N GLU A 20 -13.12 21.79 -4.63
CA GLU A 20 -12.18 21.67 -3.50
C GLU A 20 -12.00 20.18 -3.14
N PRO A 21 -10.91 19.54 -3.60
CA PRO A 21 -10.71 18.11 -3.40
C PRO A 21 -10.20 17.81 -1.99
N LEU A 22 -10.48 16.60 -1.55
CA LEU A 22 -9.99 16.10 -0.28
C LEU A 22 -9.63 14.62 -0.39
N VAL A 23 -8.50 14.22 0.22
CA VAL A 23 -8.09 12.81 0.36
C VAL A 23 -8.34 12.36 1.79
N LEU A 24 -9.00 11.22 1.95
CA LEU A 24 -9.16 10.65 3.29
C LEU A 24 -7.86 10.01 3.76
N PRO A 25 -7.42 10.25 5.01
CA PRO A 25 -6.34 9.49 5.61
C PRO A 25 -6.65 8.00 5.65
N LEU A 26 -5.62 7.18 5.44
CA LEU A 26 -5.76 5.73 5.41
C LEU A 26 -5.80 5.12 6.81
N GLU A 27 -5.11 5.75 7.77
CA GLU A 27 -4.92 5.30 9.14
C GLU A 27 -6.02 5.81 10.07
N ALA A 28 -6.49 4.96 10.99
CA ALA A 28 -7.58 5.28 11.90
C ALA A 28 -7.28 6.50 12.80
N ILE A 29 -6.04 6.63 13.27
CA ILE A 29 -5.64 7.74 14.16
C ILE A 29 -5.64 9.09 13.42
N GLU A 30 -5.25 9.08 12.14
CA GLU A 30 -5.27 10.27 11.29
C GLU A 30 -6.69 10.62 10.88
N LEU A 31 -7.57 9.62 10.72
CA LEU A 31 -8.98 9.84 10.44
C LEU A 31 -9.70 10.55 11.59
N ASP A 32 -9.38 10.23 12.85
CA ASP A 32 -9.98 10.93 13.99
C ASP A 32 -9.55 12.40 14.04
N ALA A 33 -8.27 12.69 13.79
CA ALA A 33 -7.79 14.07 13.66
C ALA A 33 -8.47 14.80 12.48
N PHE A 34 -8.59 14.13 11.34
CA PHE A 34 -9.30 14.65 10.16
C PHE A 34 -10.76 14.98 10.45
N ARG A 35 -11.48 14.10 11.14
CA ARG A 35 -12.88 14.34 11.54
C ARG A 35 -13.03 15.54 12.45
N SER A 36 -12.09 15.73 13.38
CA SER A 36 -12.07 16.89 14.26
C SER A 36 -11.79 18.18 13.47
N PHE A 37 -10.89 18.14 12.50
CA PHE A 37 -10.57 19.30 11.68
C PHE A 37 -11.74 19.69 10.75
N HIS A 38 -12.51 18.71 10.29
CA HIS A 38 -13.65 18.89 9.38
C HIS A 38 -15.02 18.68 10.06
N GLU A 39 -15.15 19.00 11.35
CA GLU A 39 -16.38 18.74 12.13
C GLU A 39 -17.62 19.43 11.54
N HIS A 40 -17.43 20.59 10.91
CA HIS A 40 -18.49 21.41 10.33
C HIS A 40 -18.62 21.28 8.81
N ASP A 41 -17.77 20.45 8.19
CA ASP A 41 -17.76 20.29 6.75
C ASP A 41 -18.62 19.11 6.31
N SER A 42 -19.07 19.17 5.05
CA SER A 42 -19.75 18.07 4.39
C SER A 42 -18.92 17.51 3.24
N PHE A 43 -18.89 16.19 3.11
CA PHE A 43 -18.14 15.49 2.07
C PHE A 43 -19.08 14.97 1.00
N TRP A 44 -18.69 15.10 -0.26
CA TRP A 44 -19.54 14.71 -1.39
C TRP A 44 -18.81 13.84 -2.40
N CYS A 45 -19.55 12.91 -3.00
CA CYS A 45 -19.10 12.13 -4.14
C CYS A 45 -19.13 13.03 -5.39
N GLY A 46 -18.16 13.93 -5.50
CA GLY A 46 -18.18 15.04 -6.46
C GLY A 46 -18.38 14.63 -7.91
N LEU A 47 -19.13 15.44 -8.66
CA LEU A 47 -19.41 15.22 -10.08
C LEU A 47 -18.13 15.31 -10.91
N LEU A 48 -17.26 16.27 -10.58
CA LEU A 48 -15.91 16.39 -11.16
C LEU A 48 -14.96 15.27 -10.72
N LEU A 49 -15.34 14.38 -9.80
CA LEU A 49 -14.57 13.15 -9.53
C LEU A 49 -15.09 11.95 -10.34
N GLY A 50 -16.01 12.18 -11.29
CA GLY A 50 -16.81 11.14 -11.93
C GLY A 50 -17.76 10.44 -10.94
N GLY A 51 -18.13 11.14 -9.86
CA GLY A 51 -19.03 10.70 -8.81
C GLY A 51 -20.51 10.89 -9.15
N CYS A 52 -21.38 10.46 -8.24
CA CYS A 52 -22.83 10.54 -8.43
C CYS A 52 -23.49 11.74 -7.73
N GLY A 53 -22.71 12.61 -7.10
CA GLY A 53 -23.20 13.76 -6.33
C GLY A 53 -23.83 13.42 -4.98
N GLY A 54 -23.76 12.17 -4.53
CA GLY A 54 -24.29 11.77 -3.22
C GLY A 54 -23.39 12.21 -2.07
N GLN A 55 -23.98 12.59 -0.94
CA GLN A 55 -23.23 12.91 0.27
C GLN A 55 -22.50 11.67 0.82
N LEU A 56 -21.30 11.90 1.34
CA LEU A 56 -20.40 10.88 1.87
C LEU A 56 -20.22 11.05 3.38
N THR A 57 -20.04 9.92 4.04
CA THR A 57 -19.55 9.80 5.42
C THR A 57 -18.21 9.07 5.41
N THR A 58 -17.49 9.12 6.53
CA THR A 58 -16.19 8.44 6.69
C THR A 58 -16.38 7.13 7.43
N LYS A 59 -15.77 6.04 6.93
CA LYS A 59 -15.72 4.76 7.64
C LYS A 59 -14.37 4.54 8.29
N LEU A 60 -14.38 4.51 9.63
CA LEU A 60 -13.23 4.18 10.44
C LEU A 60 -13.07 2.67 10.53
N TYR A 61 -11.88 2.19 10.20
CA TYR A 61 -11.47 0.81 10.33
C TYR A 61 -10.12 0.74 11.02
N THR A 62 -9.97 -0.19 11.96
CA THR A 62 -8.70 -0.47 12.65
C THR A 62 -7.95 -1.67 12.06
N ASP A 63 -8.64 -2.45 11.23
CA ASP A 63 -8.16 -3.66 10.54
C ASP A 63 -8.09 -3.50 9.01
N ARG A 64 -8.58 -2.37 8.48
CA ARG A 64 -8.67 -2.06 7.04
C ARG A 64 -8.40 -0.59 6.79
N VAL A 65 -8.17 -0.26 5.52
CA VAL A 65 -8.01 1.12 5.06
C VAL A 65 -9.31 1.91 5.26
N CYS A 66 -9.20 3.04 5.95
CA CYS A 66 -10.29 4.01 6.08
C CYS A 66 -10.68 4.55 4.69
N HIS A 67 -11.98 4.78 4.47
CA HIS A 67 -12.47 5.27 3.18
C HIS A 67 -13.80 6.03 3.36
N PHE A 68 -14.13 6.84 2.36
CA PHE A 68 -15.46 7.44 2.27
C PHE A 68 -16.50 6.39 1.85
N ALA A 69 -17.71 6.53 2.37
CA ALA A 69 -18.87 5.74 2.00
C ALA A 69 -20.08 6.63 1.82
N HIS A 70 -20.99 6.26 0.92
CA HIS A 70 -22.27 6.97 0.81
C HIS A 70 -23.10 6.76 2.08
N HIS A 71 -23.90 7.78 2.42
CA HIS A 71 -25.00 7.58 3.36
C HIS A 71 -25.94 6.49 2.82
N ALA A 72 -26.49 5.67 3.73
CA ALA A 72 -27.52 4.71 3.34
C ALA A 72 -28.77 5.47 2.89
N GLY A 73 -29.44 4.98 1.84
CA GLY A 73 -30.71 5.55 1.41
C GLY A 73 -31.78 5.43 2.50
N PRO A 74 -32.91 6.14 2.39
CA PRO A 74 -34.02 6.09 3.36
C PRO A 74 -34.54 4.65 3.59
N ASP A 75 -34.42 3.77 2.60
CA ASP A 75 -34.82 2.36 2.69
C ASP A 75 -33.74 1.44 3.28
N GLY A 76 -32.63 1.99 3.76
CA GLY A 76 -31.47 1.26 4.29
C GLY A 76 -30.65 0.52 3.23
N GLN A 77 -30.99 0.66 1.94
CA GLN A 77 -30.26 0.01 0.86
C GLN A 77 -28.92 0.71 0.55
N PRO A 78 -27.88 -0.04 0.13
CA PRO A 78 -26.61 0.53 -0.26
C PRO A 78 -26.76 1.42 -1.49
N HIS A 79 -26.25 2.65 -1.43
CA HIS A 79 -26.24 3.55 -2.59
C HIS A 79 -25.42 2.94 -3.74
N VAL A 80 -26.01 2.84 -4.93
CA VAL A 80 -25.33 2.34 -6.12
C VAL A 80 -24.62 3.51 -6.81
N CYS A 81 -23.29 3.55 -6.71
CA CYS A 81 -22.47 4.59 -7.34
C CYS A 81 -21.72 4.02 -8.55
N GLY A 82 -21.92 4.63 -9.72
CA GLY A 82 -21.25 4.27 -10.98
C GLY A 82 -19.77 4.70 -11.07
N ARG A 83 -19.27 5.46 -10.07
CA ARG A 83 -17.90 5.98 -10.04
C ARG A 83 -16.87 4.86 -10.19
N ARG A 84 -16.04 4.92 -11.24
CA ARG A 84 -15.00 3.93 -11.56
C ARG A 84 -13.65 4.30 -10.94
N ALA A 85 -13.26 5.58 -10.99
CA ALA A 85 -12.01 6.07 -10.43
C ALA A 85 -12.17 6.35 -8.93
N ARG A 86 -11.54 5.52 -8.08
CA ARG A 86 -11.73 5.54 -6.61
C ARG A 86 -10.44 5.74 -5.82
N SER A 87 -9.28 5.74 -6.49
CA SER A 87 -7.98 5.99 -5.88
C SER A 87 -7.74 7.48 -5.64
N VAL A 88 -6.68 7.79 -4.88
CA VAL A 88 -6.23 9.16 -4.64
C VAL A 88 -6.00 9.96 -5.93
N ASN A 89 -5.54 9.29 -7.00
CA ASN A 89 -5.27 9.94 -8.30
C ASN A 89 -6.53 10.45 -9.01
N SER A 90 -7.72 9.98 -8.62
CA SER A 90 -8.96 10.43 -9.24
C SER A 90 -9.27 11.91 -9.01
N ALA A 91 -8.63 12.55 -8.03
CA ALA A 91 -8.79 13.97 -7.74
C ALA A 91 -7.63 14.85 -8.26
N ASP A 92 -6.65 14.27 -8.97
CA ASP A 92 -5.42 14.98 -9.32
C ASP A 92 -5.68 16.23 -10.18
N HIS A 93 -6.65 16.16 -11.08
CA HIS A 93 -7.05 17.31 -11.90
C HIS A 93 -7.59 18.49 -11.07
N LEU A 94 -8.32 18.22 -9.99
CA LEU A 94 -8.80 19.27 -9.07
C LEU A 94 -7.62 19.90 -8.32
N TYR A 95 -6.68 19.09 -7.83
CA TYR A 95 -5.47 19.59 -7.17
C TYR A 95 -4.60 20.41 -8.13
N VAL A 96 -4.49 19.99 -9.39
CA VAL A 96 -3.78 20.76 -10.43
C VAL A 96 -4.46 22.11 -10.67
N LYS A 97 -5.79 22.14 -10.83
CA LYS A 97 -6.53 23.39 -11.01
C LYS A 97 -6.36 24.33 -9.82
N SER A 98 -6.53 23.82 -8.59
CA SER A 98 -6.38 24.59 -7.36
C SER A 98 -4.95 25.16 -7.23
N ALA A 99 -3.93 24.31 -7.40
CA ALA A 99 -2.53 24.73 -7.30
C ALA A 99 -2.15 25.74 -8.39
N ALA A 100 -2.56 25.52 -9.64
CA ALA A 100 -2.29 26.45 -10.74
C ALA A 100 -3.02 27.79 -10.53
N THR A 101 -4.26 27.78 -10.05
CA THR A 101 -5.02 28.99 -9.74
C THR A 101 -4.31 29.80 -8.66
N ALA A 102 -3.91 29.18 -7.56
CA ALA A 102 -3.19 29.83 -6.46
C ALA A 102 -1.84 30.39 -6.93
N TRP A 103 -1.06 29.58 -7.65
CA TRP A 103 0.27 29.94 -8.16
C TRP A 103 0.25 31.13 -9.14
N LEU A 104 -0.72 31.15 -10.06
CA LEU A 104 -0.87 32.24 -11.04
C LEU A 104 -1.43 33.50 -10.38
N SER A 105 -2.41 33.35 -9.48
CA SER A 105 -3.00 34.48 -8.76
C SER A 105 -1.98 35.17 -7.84
N SER A 106 -1.11 34.41 -7.16
CA SER A 106 -0.06 34.98 -6.31
C SER A 106 0.97 35.80 -7.09
N ARG A 107 0.99 35.68 -8.43
CA ARG A 107 1.87 36.40 -9.35
C ARG A 107 1.12 37.46 -10.17
N GLY A 108 -0.15 37.71 -9.87
CA GLY A 108 -0.98 38.68 -10.59
C GLY A 108 -1.37 38.23 -12.01
N THR A 109 -1.17 36.96 -12.35
CA THR A 109 -1.46 36.42 -13.69
C THR A 109 -2.87 35.86 -13.73
N ARG A 110 -3.70 36.36 -14.66
CA ARG A 110 -5.04 35.81 -14.92
C ARG A 110 -4.94 34.64 -15.89
N ALA A 111 -5.58 33.52 -15.57
CA ALA A 111 -5.74 32.38 -16.46
C ALA A 111 -7.13 31.78 -16.32
N ALA A 112 -7.67 31.26 -17.43
CA ALA A 112 -8.84 30.40 -17.41
C ALA A 112 -8.38 28.94 -17.34
N ILE A 113 -8.91 28.18 -16.39
CA ILE A 113 -8.53 26.77 -16.19
C ILE A 113 -9.78 25.90 -16.28
N ASP A 114 -9.79 25.03 -17.28
CA ASP A 114 -10.94 24.21 -17.64
C ASP A 114 -10.56 22.73 -17.66
N PHE A 115 -11.52 21.87 -17.31
CA PHE A 115 -11.37 20.43 -17.51
C PHE A 115 -11.81 20.11 -18.93
N ALA A 116 -10.86 19.79 -19.82
CA ALA A 116 -11.22 19.54 -21.19
C ALA A 116 -12.12 18.29 -21.27
N GLN A 117 -13.31 18.45 -21.82
CA GLN A 117 -14.23 17.37 -22.17
C GLN A 117 -14.30 17.24 -23.69
N PRO A 118 -13.33 16.58 -24.35
CA PRO A 118 -13.62 16.02 -25.67
C PRO A 118 -14.60 14.85 -25.47
N ASP A 119 -15.57 14.71 -26.38
CA ASP A 119 -16.79 13.88 -26.31
C ASP A 119 -16.61 12.35 -26.08
N ALA A 120 -15.41 11.90 -25.70
CA ALA A 120 -15.10 10.50 -25.42
C ALA A 120 -14.04 10.27 -24.32
N ASN A 121 -13.41 11.30 -23.74
CA ASN A 121 -12.29 11.10 -22.81
C ASN A 121 -12.74 11.06 -21.34
N PRO A 122 -12.07 10.25 -20.49
CA PRO A 122 -12.38 10.20 -19.08
C PRO A 122 -12.19 11.56 -18.42
N LEU A 123 -13.19 11.96 -17.62
CA LEU A 123 -13.11 13.18 -16.84
C LEU A 123 -11.91 13.11 -15.88
N GLY A 124 -11.11 14.18 -15.89
CA GLY A 124 -9.90 14.29 -15.07
C GLY A 124 -8.60 13.78 -15.72
N SER A 125 -8.63 13.32 -16.98
CA SER A 125 -7.41 12.94 -17.71
C SER A 125 -6.58 14.13 -18.18
N VAL A 126 -7.22 15.28 -18.45
CA VAL A 126 -6.56 16.50 -18.94
C VAL A 126 -7.07 17.76 -18.26
N VAL A 127 -6.18 18.73 -18.06
CA VAL A 127 -6.50 20.08 -17.56
C VAL A 127 -5.93 21.11 -18.52
N ASP A 128 -6.78 22.00 -19.03
CA ASP A 128 -6.37 23.09 -19.93
C ASP A 128 -6.21 24.37 -19.13
N ILE A 129 -5.05 25.01 -19.28
CA ILE A 129 -4.71 26.28 -18.64
C ILE A 129 -4.46 27.29 -19.75
N ARG A 130 -5.37 28.26 -19.87
CA ARG A 130 -5.35 29.30 -20.91
C ARG A 130 -4.93 30.62 -20.31
N LEU A 131 -3.77 31.10 -20.74
CA LEU A 131 -3.23 32.42 -20.45
C LEU A 131 -3.40 33.34 -21.68
N ALA A 132 -3.18 34.65 -21.52
CA ALA A 132 -3.36 35.63 -22.59
C ALA A 132 -2.57 35.30 -23.88
N HIS A 133 -1.36 34.76 -23.76
CA HIS A 133 -0.45 34.49 -24.88
C HIS A 133 0.00 33.03 -24.99
N LYS A 134 -0.50 32.15 -24.11
CA LYS A 134 -0.07 30.75 -24.02
C LYS A 134 -1.20 29.86 -23.57
N LYS A 135 -1.19 28.62 -24.04
CA LYS A 135 -2.07 27.57 -23.57
C LYS A 135 -1.23 26.39 -23.14
N LEU A 136 -1.47 25.86 -21.96
CA LEU A 136 -0.86 24.64 -21.47
C LEU A 136 -1.93 23.56 -21.40
N ARG A 137 -1.56 22.33 -21.72
CA ARG A 137 -2.41 21.16 -21.48
C ARG A 137 -1.67 20.18 -20.59
N VAL A 138 -2.22 19.94 -19.41
CA VAL A 138 -1.69 18.97 -18.46
C VAL A 138 -2.32 17.62 -18.75
N HIS A 139 -1.53 16.61 -19.10
CA HIS A 139 -1.96 15.23 -19.33
C HIS A 139 -1.67 14.40 -18.08
N LEU A 140 -2.69 13.96 -17.35
CA LEU A 140 -2.50 13.21 -16.09
C LEU A 140 -2.42 11.70 -16.30
N ASP A 141 -2.92 11.21 -17.42
CA ASP A 141 -2.85 9.80 -17.82
C ASP A 141 -2.73 9.64 -19.34
N GLN A 142 -2.70 8.39 -19.81
CA GLN A 142 -2.51 8.04 -21.22
C GLN A 142 -3.80 8.09 -22.06
N SER A 143 -4.94 8.48 -21.48
CA SER A 143 -6.23 8.46 -22.19
C SER A 143 -6.28 9.50 -23.32
N VAL A 144 -5.48 10.55 -23.24
CA VAL A 144 -5.36 11.60 -24.26
C VAL A 144 -3.91 11.73 -24.67
N ALA A 145 -3.60 11.40 -25.93
CA ALA A 145 -2.25 11.53 -26.46
C ALA A 145 -1.82 13.01 -26.53
N PRO A 146 -0.58 13.34 -26.13
CA PRO A 146 -0.08 14.70 -26.22
C PRO A 146 0.17 15.12 -27.67
N GLN A 147 -0.14 16.38 -27.97
CA GLN A 147 0.15 17.01 -29.26
C GLN A 147 1.32 17.98 -29.08
N TRP A 148 2.44 17.69 -29.73
CA TRP A 148 3.69 18.43 -29.51
C TRP A 148 3.74 19.78 -30.23
N ASP A 149 3.14 19.88 -31.41
CA ASP A 149 3.14 21.09 -32.24
C ASP A 149 1.73 21.67 -32.38
N GLY A 150 0.89 21.42 -31.36
CA GLY A 150 -0.47 21.94 -31.27
C GLY A 150 -0.53 23.32 -30.64
N GLU A 151 -1.76 23.77 -30.40
CA GLU A 151 -2.01 25.07 -29.75
C GLU A 151 -1.61 25.09 -28.26
N HIS A 152 -1.60 23.92 -27.61
CA HIS A 152 -1.30 23.77 -26.19
C HIS A 152 0.09 23.17 -26.00
N GLU A 153 0.93 23.80 -25.19
CA GLU A 153 2.20 23.21 -24.76
C GLU A 153 1.91 22.09 -23.73
N PRO A 154 2.37 20.86 -23.99
CA PRO A 154 2.03 19.72 -23.14
C PRO A 154 2.87 19.68 -21.85
N VAL A 155 2.21 19.40 -20.73
CA VAL A 155 2.82 19.04 -19.44
C VAL A 155 2.37 17.63 -19.08
N LEU A 156 3.31 16.72 -18.86
CA LEU A 156 3.00 15.29 -18.86
C LEU A 156 3.10 14.64 -17.49
N GLY A 157 2.06 13.91 -17.11
CA GLY A 157 2.06 13.02 -15.97
C GLY A 157 3.16 11.96 -16.11
N VAL A 158 3.67 11.47 -14.98
CA VAL A 158 4.72 10.42 -14.94
C VAL A 158 4.35 9.14 -15.69
N SER A 159 3.05 8.87 -15.86
CA SER A 159 2.53 7.71 -16.56
C SER A 159 2.48 7.88 -18.08
N VAL A 160 2.63 9.10 -18.61
CA VAL A 160 2.52 9.38 -20.05
C VAL A 160 3.87 9.13 -20.71
N PRO A 161 4.01 8.19 -21.66
CA PRO A 161 5.30 7.91 -22.29
C PRO A 161 5.75 9.06 -23.20
N VAL A 162 7.07 9.24 -23.32
CA VAL A 162 7.71 10.17 -24.27
C VAL A 162 8.86 9.43 -24.94
N ASP A 163 8.96 9.53 -26.27
CA ASP A 163 10.03 8.91 -27.04
C ASP A 163 11.32 9.75 -27.00
N HIS A 164 12.47 9.09 -27.18
CA HIS A 164 13.78 9.74 -27.15
C HIS A 164 13.93 10.81 -28.25
N ASP A 165 13.35 10.60 -29.44
CA ASP A 165 13.49 11.58 -30.52
C ASP A 165 12.78 12.88 -30.18
N THR A 166 11.63 12.81 -29.50
CA THR A 166 10.94 13.99 -28.96
C THR A 166 11.82 14.73 -27.94
N LEU A 167 12.47 14.02 -27.02
CA LEU A 167 13.41 14.64 -26.07
C LEU A 167 14.65 15.24 -26.76
N ILE A 168 15.16 14.60 -27.82
CA ILE A 168 16.29 15.10 -28.59
C ILE A 168 15.89 16.38 -29.36
N ARG A 169 14.73 16.37 -30.02
CA ARG A 169 14.21 17.50 -30.81
C ARG A 169 13.82 18.69 -29.93
N ARG A 170 13.02 18.46 -28.88
CA ARG A 170 12.50 19.53 -28.00
C ARG A 170 13.42 19.88 -26.84
N TRP A 171 14.51 19.13 -26.66
CA TRP A 171 15.53 19.31 -25.60
C TRP A 171 15.09 18.91 -24.20
N TYR A 172 13.83 19.16 -23.87
CA TYR A 172 13.20 18.78 -22.62
C TYR A 172 11.69 18.64 -22.81
N VAL A 173 11.04 18.03 -21.82
CA VAL A 173 9.58 18.06 -21.63
C VAL A 173 9.28 18.34 -20.16
N ASN A 174 8.21 19.09 -19.91
CA ASN A 174 7.75 19.33 -18.54
C ASN A 174 6.92 18.13 -18.06
N ARG A 175 7.24 17.67 -16.85
CA ARG A 175 6.54 16.60 -16.14
C ARG A 175 5.70 17.16 -15.01
N ILE A 176 4.66 16.43 -14.63
CA ILE A 176 3.89 16.70 -13.42
C ILE A 176 3.72 15.41 -12.60
N ARG A 177 3.83 15.55 -11.28
CA ARG A 177 3.41 14.53 -10.34
C ARG A 177 2.75 15.18 -9.13
N LEU A 178 1.97 14.40 -8.40
CA LEU A 178 1.31 14.85 -7.19
C LEU A 178 1.76 13.98 -6.02
N ASP A 179 2.49 14.57 -5.09
CA ASP A 179 2.97 13.92 -3.89
C ASP A 179 1.91 14.06 -2.79
N SER A 180 1.58 12.98 -2.08
CA SER A 180 0.64 13.03 -0.96
C SER A 180 1.24 13.83 0.20
N ASP A 181 0.44 14.73 0.78
CA ASP A 181 0.79 15.54 1.94
C ASP A 181 -0.37 15.55 2.93
N GLY A 182 -0.35 14.61 3.87
CA GLY A 182 -1.47 14.36 4.78
C GLY A 182 -2.75 14.07 4.00
N THR A 183 -3.73 14.97 4.13
CA THR A 183 -5.07 14.90 3.52
C THR A 183 -5.16 15.60 2.16
N SER A 184 -4.05 16.18 1.70
CA SER A 184 -3.94 16.96 0.48
C SER A 184 -2.90 16.35 -0.47
N ARG A 185 -2.77 16.96 -1.66
CA ARG A 185 -1.77 16.58 -2.65
C ARG A 185 -1.01 17.82 -3.11
N ARG A 186 0.32 17.74 -3.09
CA ARG A 186 1.21 18.82 -3.56
C ARG A 186 1.67 18.56 -4.98
N VAL A 187 1.52 19.55 -5.84
CA VAL A 187 2.01 19.52 -7.22
C VAL A 187 3.52 19.70 -7.25
N ARG A 188 4.21 18.82 -7.99
CA ARG A 188 5.62 18.94 -8.35
C ARG A 188 5.75 18.97 -9.85
N ILE A 189 6.55 19.92 -10.36
CA ILE A 189 6.86 20.04 -11.78
C ILE A 189 8.24 19.48 -12.02
N GLY A 190 8.37 18.60 -13.01
CA GLY A 190 9.62 17.97 -13.38
C GLY A 190 10.12 18.44 -14.73
N THR A 191 11.41 18.27 -14.99
CA THR A 191 11.99 18.45 -16.31
C THR A 191 12.71 17.18 -16.71
N GLU A 192 12.19 16.52 -17.74
CA GLU A 192 12.82 15.35 -18.34
C GLU A 192 13.57 15.78 -19.59
N ALA A 193 14.81 15.33 -19.71
CA ALA A 193 15.68 15.62 -20.84
C ALA A 193 16.41 14.34 -21.26
N PHE A 194 16.83 14.27 -22.51
CA PHE A 194 17.52 13.11 -23.06
C PHE A 194 18.77 12.75 -22.23
N ALA A 195 18.90 11.47 -21.87
CA ALA A 195 20.01 10.92 -21.08
C ALA A 195 20.23 11.59 -19.71
N ARG A 196 19.19 12.17 -19.11
CA ARG A 196 19.23 12.75 -17.76
C ARG A 196 18.03 12.30 -16.93
N PRO A 197 18.20 12.05 -15.62
CA PRO A 197 17.06 11.80 -14.75
C PRO A 197 16.14 13.03 -14.68
N THR A 198 14.84 12.81 -14.49
CA THR A 198 13.89 13.92 -14.28
C THR A 198 14.21 14.67 -12.99
N GLU A 199 14.51 15.95 -13.11
CA GLU A 199 14.67 16.86 -11.96
C GLU A 199 13.31 17.41 -11.55
N TRP A 200 12.98 17.40 -10.25
CA TRP A 200 11.66 17.78 -9.73
C TRP A 200 11.72 19.01 -8.84
N PHE A 201 10.83 19.97 -9.07
CA PHE A 201 10.72 21.26 -8.39
C PHE A 201 9.32 21.48 -7.84
N ALA A 202 9.19 22.32 -6.82
CA ALA A 202 7.90 22.80 -6.36
C ALA A 202 7.35 23.81 -7.37
N LEU A 203 6.03 23.99 -7.36
CA LEU A 203 5.39 24.89 -8.30
C LEU A 203 5.80 26.37 -8.07
N ASP A 204 6.11 26.75 -6.84
CA ASP A 204 6.60 28.10 -6.49
C ASP A 204 8.04 28.38 -6.98
N GLU A 205 8.85 27.34 -7.18
CA GLU A 205 10.16 27.40 -7.83
C GLU A 205 10.07 27.52 -9.36
N CYS A 206 8.86 27.40 -9.93
CA CYS A 206 8.63 27.49 -11.37
C CYS A 206 8.12 28.87 -11.78
N GLU A 207 8.41 29.24 -13.02
CA GLU A 207 7.99 30.50 -13.63
C GLU A 207 7.22 30.29 -14.93
N MET A 208 6.31 31.21 -15.22
CA MET A 208 5.66 31.28 -16.52
C MET A 208 6.45 32.25 -17.39
N THR A 209 7.11 31.73 -18.42
CA THR A 209 7.95 32.51 -19.35
C THR A 209 7.29 32.61 -20.73
N GLU A 210 7.89 33.38 -21.64
CA GLU A 210 7.48 33.42 -23.05
C GLU A 210 7.56 32.06 -23.76
N ARG A 211 8.34 31.11 -23.23
CA ARG A 211 8.43 29.74 -23.75
C ARG A 211 7.41 28.79 -23.11
N GLY A 212 6.62 29.28 -22.15
CA GLY A 212 5.70 28.49 -21.35
C GLY A 212 6.22 28.26 -19.93
N LEU A 213 5.74 27.19 -19.30
CA LEU A 213 6.16 26.78 -17.97
C LEU A 213 7.66 26.44 -17.95
N SER A 214 8.41 27.16 -17.14
CA SER A 214 9.86 27.01 -16.98
C SER A 214 10.19 26.57 -15.55
N THR A 215 11.04 25.57 -15.44
CA THR A 215 11.66 25.15 -14.17
C THR A 215 13.11 25.63 -14.13
N PRO A 216 13.78 25.60 -12.96
CA PRO A 216 15.22 25.88 -12.87
C PRO A 216 16.07 24.97 -13.79
N ALA A 217 15.64 23.72 -14.04
CA ALA A 217 16.33 22.84 -14.97
C ALA A 217 16.12 23.25 -16.43
N VAL A 218 14.90 23.69 -16.80
CA VAL A 218 14.61 24.24 -18.13
C VAL A 218 15.49 25.46 -18.39
N GLU A 219 15.60 26.37 -17.43
CA GLU A 219 16.45 27.56 -17.54
C GLU A 219 17.90 27.19 -17.81
N ARG A 220 18.47 26.24 -17.07
CA ARG A 220 19.85 25.76 -17.32
C ARG A 220 20.01 25.13 -18.70
N ILE A 221 19.05 24.32 -19.14
CA ILE A 221 19.09 23.70 -20.48
C ILE A 221 19.04 24.78 -21.55
N VAL A 222 18.10 25.72 -21.43
CA VAL A 222 17.92 26.83 -22.35
C VAL A 222 19.15 27.74 -22.37
N GLN A 223 19.68 28.10 -21.20
CA GLN A 223 20.88 28.92 -21.08
C GLN A 223 22.06 28.22 -21.73
N SER A 224 22.32 26.94 -21.44
CA SER A 224 23.45 26.21 -22.03
C SER A 224 23.40 26.15 -23.57
N ARG A 225 22.21 26.20 -24.16
CA ARG A 225 21.99 26.19 -25.61
C ARG A 225 21.83 27.57 -26.25
N SER A 226 21.41 28.57 -25.48
CA SER A 226 21.24 29.95 -25.94
C SER A 226 22.48 30.80 -25.68
N THR A 227 23.40 30.36 -24.80
CA THR A 227 24.69 31.01 -24.60
C THR A 227 25.46 30.89 -25.92
N PRO A 228 25.78 32.01 -26.59
CA PRO A 228 26.71 31.97 -27.72
C PRO A 228 28.00 31.32 -27.22
N PRO A 229 28.66 30.45 -28.00
CA PRO A 229 30.00 30.01 -27.65
C PRO A 229 30.83 31.28 -27.35
N PRO A 230 31.71 31.26 -26.33
CA PRO A 230 32.45 32.45 -25.93
C PRO A 230 33.02 33.11 -27.17
N THR A 231 32.65 34.36 -27.39
CA THR A 231 33.14 35.17 -28.51
C THR A 231 34.65 35.30 -28.34
N LEU A 232 35.38 34.35 -28.91
CA LEU A 232 36.72 34.61 -29.40
C LEU A 232 36.56 35.84 -30.29
N ARG A 233 37.18 36.96 -29.89
CA ARG A 233 37.25 38.18 -30.70
C ARG A 233 37.73 37.79 -32.09
N ALA A 234 36.78 37.65 -33.01
CA ALA A 234 37.05 37.37 -34.40
C ALA A 234 37.44 38.71 -35.03
N THR A 235 38.73 39.00 -35.06
CA THR A 235 39.28 39.72 -36.20
C THR A 235 38.87 38.94 -37.44
N ARG A 236 37.98 39.52 -38.25
CA ARG A 236 37.59 38.99 -39.57
C ARG A 236 38.84 38.94 -40.44
N THR A 237 39.49 37.80 -40.45
CA THR A 237 40.31 37.32 -41.55
C THR A 237 39.69 36.02 -42.03
N ASP A 238 39.65 35.84 -43.35
CA ASP A 238 39.02 34.70 -44.04
C ASP A 238 39.21 33.39 -43.30
N ARG A 239 38.11 32.82 -42.80
CA ARG A 239 38.11 31.59 -42.03
C ARG A 239 38.36 30.43 -42.98
N LYS A 240 39.63 30.14 -43.23
CA LYS A 240 40.08 28.83 -43.74
C LYS A 240 39.47 27.74 -42.86
N GLN A 241 38.95 26.67 -43.47
CA GLN A 241 38.53 25.49 -42.71
C GLN A 241 39.66 25.08 -41.74
N PRO A 242 39.34 24.66 -40.51
CA PRO A 242 40.36 24.13 -39.60
C PRO A 242 41.11 23.00 -40.30
N ASP A 243 42.44 23.01 -40.16
CA ASP A 243 43.30 22.02 -40.80
C ASP A 243 42.93 20.58 -40.37
N ALA A 244 43.32 19.60 -41.17
CA ALA A 244 43.00 18.19 -40.92
C ALA A 244 43.53 17.71 -39.55
N ARG A 245 44.66 18.24 -39.10
CA ARG A 245 45.24 17.94 -37.79
C ARG A 245 44.33 18.36 -36.65
N THR A 246 43.78 19.58 -36.68
CA THR A 246 42.85 20.07 -35.65
C THR A 246 41.56 19.25 -35.64
N ARG A 247 41.05 18.87 -36.82
CA ARG A 247 39.86 18.01 -36.93
C ARG A 247 40.11 16.61 -36.33
N ALA A 248 41.27 16.00 -36.59
CA ALA A 248 41.64 14.71 -36.02
C ALA A 248 41.67 14.73 -34.48
N HIS A 249 42.30 15.74 -33.88
CA HIS A 249 42.41 15.86 -32.40
C HIS A 249 41.04 15.97 -31.71
N VAL A 250 40.09 16.69 -32.31
CA VAL A 250 38.71 16.78 -31.77
C VAL A 250 38.02 15.41 -31.80
N LEU A 251 38.23 14.64 -32.87
CA LEU A 251 37.66 13.30 -33.00
C LEU A 251 38.32 12.30 -32.04
N PHE A 252 39.63 12.38 -31.81
CA PHE A 252 40.33 11.57 -30.80
C PHE A 252 39.73 11.75 -29.41
N ARG A 253 39.59 13.01 -28.97
CA ARG A 253 38.97 13.32 -27.68
C ARG A 253 37.56 12.76 -27.56
N ARG A 254 36.78 12.83 -28.65
CA ARG A 254 35.41 12.30 -28.68
C ARG A 254 35.37 10.78 -28.59
N ILE A 255 36.35 10.06 -29.15
CA ILE A 255 36.50 8.60 -28.96
C ILE A 255 36.83 8.28 -27.51
N GLU A 256 37.77 9.01 -26.89
CA GLU A 256 38.12 8.78 -25.49
C GLU A 256 36.92 9.02 -24.56
N GLU A 257 36.22 10.14 -24.71
CA GLU A 257 35.02 10.46 -23.93
C GLU A 257 33.92 9.41 -24.13
N ALA A 258 33.70 8.94 -25.36
CA ALA A 258 32.72 7.91 -25.67
C ALA A 258 33.10 6.52 -25.07
N ARG A 259 34.38 6.17 -25.06
CA ARG A 259 34.90 4.94 -24.43
C ARG A 259 34.68 4.95 -22.92
N LEU A 260 34.88 6.10 -22.27
CA LEU A 260 34.69 6.26 -20.82
C LEU A 260 33.24 6.00 -20.38
N VAL A 261 32.27 6.39 -21.21
CA VAL A 261 30.83 6.23 -20.90
C VAL A 261 30.19 5.00 -21.56
N GLY A 262 30.98 4.14 -22.23
CA GLY A 262 30.46 2.92 -22.85
C GLY A 262 29.61 3.14 -24.12
N ALA A 263 29.75 4.29 -24.80
CA ALA A 263 28.91 4.65 -25.94
C ALA A 263 29.37 3.99 -27.26
N VAL A 264 29.09 2.69 -27.42
CA VAL A 264 29.52 1.85 -28.56
C VAL A 264 29.23 2.48 -29.93
N VAL A 265 28.00 2.97 -30.13
CA VAL A 265 27.57 3.58 -31.41
C VAL A 265 28.35 4.87 -31.72
N VAL A 266 28.70 5.65 -30.69
CA VAL A 266 29.46 6.89 -30.86
C VAL A 266 30.90 6.58 -31.24
N VAL A 267 31.52 5.58 -30.59
CA VAL A 267 32.88 5.12 -30.95
C VAL A 267 32.91 4.64 -32.40
N ALA A 268 32.00 3.76 -32.80
CA ALA A 268 31.94 3.25 -34.18
C ALA A 268 31.76 4.37 -35.22
N ARG A 269 30.87 5.33 -34.97
CA ARG A 269 30.62 6.47 -35.87
C ARG A 269 31.83 7.40 -36.00
N VAL A 270 32.48 7.72 -34.87
CA VAL A 270 33.63 8.63 -34.87
C VAL A 270 34.84 7.96 -35.50
N SER A 271 35.05 6.65 -35.30
CA SER A 271 36.05 5.87 -36.01
C SER A 271 35.88 5.95 -37.54
N HIS A 272 34.66 5.77 -38.05
CA HIS A 272 34.40 5.92 -39.49
C HIS A 272 34.67 7.34 -40.02
N THR A 273 34.43 8.35 -39.18
CA THR A 273 34.72 9.76 -39.53
C THR A 273 36.23 10.02 -39.57
N LEU A 274 37.02 9.31 -38.76
CA LEU A 274 38.49 9.38 -38.77
C LEU A 274 39.08 8.65 -39.98
N GLU A 275 38.53 7.50 -40.36
CA GLU A 275 38.95 6.73 -41.57
C GLU A 275 38.81 7.54 -42.86
N THR A 276 37.78 8.39 -42.92
CA THR A 276 37.45 9.21 -44.10
C THR A 276 38.08 10.62 -44.05
N LEU A 277 38.96 10.89 -43.09
CA LEU A 277 39.55 12.21 -42.90
C LEU A 277 40.69 12.46 -43.91
N GLU A 278 40.41 13.26 -44.93
CA GLU A 278 41.39 13.65 -45.95
C GLU A 278 42.23 14.87 -45.54
N GLY A 279 43.47 14.93 -46.05
CA GLY A 279 44.39 16.07 -45.91
C GLY A 279 45.24 16.07 -44.63
N ALA A 280 45.31 14.95 -43.92
CA ALA A 280 46.18 14.76 -42.75
C ALA A 280 47.65 14.62 -43.16
N ASP A 281 48.57 15.21 -42.38
CA ASP A 281 50.00 14.95 -42.51
C ASP A 281 50.36 13.52 -42.04
N GLN A 282 51.56 13.06 -42.37
CA GLN A 282 52.00 11.69 -42.09
C GLN A 282 52.01 11.35 -40.58
N GLU A 283 52.30 12.33 -39.72
CA GLU A 283 52.29 12.18 -38.26
C GLU A 283 50.86 11.99 -37.74
N THR A 284 49.95 12.85 -38.21
CA THR A 284 48.52 12.80 -37.89
C THR A 284 47.91 11.50 -38.39
N GLN A 285 48.26 11.04 -39.59
CA GLN A 285 47.76 9.79 -40.13
C GLN A 285 48.20 8.58 -39.30
N ALA A 286 49.45 8.57 -38.80
CA ALA A 286 49.92 7.52 -37.89
C ALA A 286 49.12 7.51 -36.58
N GLN A 287 48.82 8.69 -36.00
CA GLN A 287 47.99 8.81 -34.80
C GLN A 287 46.55 8.34 -35.04
N ILE A 288 45.96 8.66 -36.20
CA ILE A 288 44.63 8.18 -36.60
C ILE A 288 44.60 6.65 -36.59
N ASN A 289 45.59 6.01 -37.23
CA ASN A 289 45.65 4.55 -37.30
C ASN A 289 45.73 3.91 -35.90
N THR A 290 46.57 4.45 -35.01
CA THR A 290 46.66 3.95 -33.62
C THR A 290 45.33 4.07 -32.86
N VAL A 291 44.64 5.22 -32.97
CA VAL A 291 43.34 5.42 -32.31
C VAL A 291 42.27 4.48 -32.87
N LEU A 292 42.29 4.19 -34.17
CA LEU A 292 41.36 3.25 -34.80
C LEU A 292 41.61 1.79 -34.39
N GLU A 293 42.88 1.38 -34.26
CA GLU A 293 43.24 0.05 -33.75
C GLU A 293 42.73 -0.13 -32.31
N ASP A 294 42.97 0.85 -31.44
CA ASP A 294 42.49 0.86 -30.06
C ASP A 294 40.96 0.83 -29.96
N ALA A 295 40.29 1.63 -30.79
CA ALA A 295 38.83 1.67 -30.86
C ALA A 295 38.27 0.31 -31.30
N THR A 296 38.92 -0.35 -32.26
CA THR A 296 38.53 -1.68 -32.76
C THR A 296 38.64 -2.74 -31.67
N VAL A 297 39.76 -2.79 -30.95
CA VAL A 297 39.95 -3.71 -29.82
C VAL A 297 38.91 -3.46 -28.73
N TRP A 298 38.59 -2.19 -28.44
CA TRP A 298 37.57 -1.85 -27.46
C TRP A 298 36.17 -2.29 -27.89
N LEU A 299 35.79 -2.08 -29.16
CA LEU A 299 34.51 -2.52 -29.72
C LEU A 299 34.35 -4.05 -29.66
N GLN A 300 35.42 -4.80 -29.96
CA GLN A 300 35.42 -6.26 -29.84
C GLN A 300 35.19 -6.72 -28.39
N LYS A 301 35.84 -6.08 -27.41
CA LYS A 301 35.60 -6.38 -25.98
C LYS A 301 34.15 -6.11 -25.56
N GLN A 302 33.56 -5.02 -26.05
CA GLN A 302 32.15 -4.72 -25.77
C GLN A 302 31.21 -5.75 -26.42
N ALA A 303 31.51 -6.22 -27.63
CA ALA A 303 30.73 -7.26 -28.29
C ALA A 303 30.73 -8.58 -27.50
N VAL A 304 31.89 -9.01 -26.97
CA VAL A 304 31.98 -10.22 -26.11
C VAL A 304 31.18 -10.04 -24.82
N ALA A 305 31.31 -8.90 -24.15
CA ALA A 305 30.57 -8.62 -22.91
C ALA A 305 29.05 -8.62 -23.16
N ARG A 306 28.60 -8.11 -24.31
CA ARG A 306 27.21 -8.13 -24.73
C ARG A 306 26.72 -9.56 -24.96
N GLN A 307 27.47 -10.38 -25.68
CA GLN A 307 27.10 -11.78 -25.93
C GLN A 307 26.95 -12.57 -24.62
N GLU A 308 27.90 -12.42 -23.69
CA GLU A 308 27.83 -13.06 -22.37
C GLU A 308 26.58 -12.62 -21.58
N MET A 309 26.22 -11.34 -21.65
CA MET A 309 25.05 -10.81 -20.96
C MET A 309 23.74 -11.42 -21.50
N PHE A 310 23.62 -11.56 -22.82
CA PHE A 310 22.45 -12.22 -23.43
C PHE A 310 22.43 -13.73 -23.17
N PHE A 311 23.59 -14.39 -23.12
CA PHE A 311 23.70 -15.79 -22.73
C PHE A 311 23.16 -16.01 -21.31
N ARG A 312 23.64 -15.22 -20.34
CA ARG A 312 23.15 -15.27 -18.96
C ARG A 312 21.66 -14.97 -18.83
N LEU A 313 21.14 -14.02 -19.61
CA LEU A 313 19.70 -13.72 -19.62
C LEU A 313 18.88 -14.92 -20.09
N SER A 314 19.34 -15.59 -21.15
CA SER A 314 18.70 -16.80 -21.66
C SER A 314 18.75 -17.94 -20.64
N ASP A 315 19.90 -18.16 -20.01
CA ASP A 315 20.12 -19.23 -19.03
C ASP A 315 19.26 -19.01 -17.77
N ALA A 316 19.21 -17.79 -17.24
CA ALA A 316 18.38 -17.45 -16.09
C ALA A 316 16.88 -17.64 -16.37
N ALA A 317 16.43 -17.28 -17.58
CA ALA A 317 15.03 -17.48 -17.98
C ALA A 317 14.70 -18.98 -18.15
N ALA A 318 15.62 -19.77 -18.70
CA ALA A 318 15.46 -21.22 -18.83
C ALA A 318 15.52 -21.95 -17.48
N GLY A 319 16.38 -21.49 -16.57
CA GLY A 319 16.53 -22.00 -15.20
C GLY A 319 15.41 -21.60 -14.25
N GLY A 320 14.50 -20.70 -14.67
CA GLY A 320 13.38 -20.28 -13.85
C GLY A 320 13.71 -19.24 -12.77
N ASP A 321 14.88 -18.60 -12.83
CA ASP A 321 15.26 -17.56 -11.86
C ASP A 321 14.60 -16.21 -12.21
N VAL A 322 13.48 -15.93 -11.56
CA VAL A 322 12.70 -14.71 -11.77
C VAL A 322 13.46 -13.44 -11.38
N GLN A 323 14.35 -13.48 -10.38
CA GLN A 323 15.05 -12.29 -9.91
C GLN A 323 16.22 -11.95 -10.83
N GLU A 324 17.04 -12.96 -11.16
CA GLU A 324 18.16 -12.78 -12.07
C GLU A 324 17.67 -12.39 -13.47
N THR A 325 16.64 -13.06 -14.00
CA THR A 325 16.04 -12.72 -15.31
C THR A 325 15.54 -11.27 -15.34
N ARG A 326 14.89 -10.80 -14.27
CA ARG A 326 14.41 -9.41 -14.18
C ARG A 326 15.56 -8.40 -14.18
N GLY A 327 16.61 -8.67 -13.40
CA GLY A 327 17.78 -7.81 -13.32
C GLY A 327 18.51 -7.71 -14.67
N LEU A 328 18.78 -8.86 -15.29
CA LEU A 328 19.46 -8.94 -16.58
C LEU A 328 18.64 -8.33 -17.70
N LEU A 329 17.31 -8.57 -17.76
CA LEU A 329 16.45 -7.98 -18.79
C LEU A 329 16.41 -6.46 -18.69
N ALA A 330 16.35 -5.91 -17.47
CA ALA A 330 16.41 -4.47 -17.26
C ALA A 330 17.75 -3.88 -17.74
N HIS A 331 18.86 -4.55 -17.44
CA HIS A 331 20.19 -4.12 -17.86
C HIS A 331 20.38 -4.17 -19.38
N VAL A 332 19.93 -5.25 -20.02
CA VAL A 332 19.93 -5.42 -21.47
C VAL A 332 18.98 -4.43 -22.17
N ASN A 333 17.84 -4.08 -21.58
CA ASN A 333 16.97 -3.01 -22.09
C ASN A 333 17.61 -1.62 -21.96
N ALA A 334 18.41 -1.37 -20.93
CA ALA A 334 19.09 -0.10 -20.77
C ALA A 334 20.23 0.09 -21.79
N ILE A 335 20.98 -0.96 -22.10
CA ILE A 335 22.21 -0.85 -22.91
C ILE A 335 21.96 -1.13 -24.40
N ALA A 336 21.06 -2.06 -24.73
CA ALA A 336 20.99 -2.68 -26.04
C ALA A 336 19.67 -2.44 -26.80
N ALA A 337 18.67 -1.74 -26.24
CA ALA A 337 17.31 -1.77 -26.78
C ALA A 337 17.15 -1.37 -28.27
N HIS A 338 18.05 -0.57 -28.84
CA HIS A 338 17.91 0.01 -30.18
C HIS A 338 18.84 -0.59 -31.24
N ASP A 339 19.80 -1.44 -30.84
CA ASP A 339 20.81 -2.04 -31.72
C ASP A 339 20.87 -3.57 -31.59
N ARG A 340 19.78 -4.19 -31.11
CA ARG A 340 19.70 -5.64 -31.00
C ARG A 340 19.74 -6.32 -32.35
N THR A 341 20.47 -7.42 -32.39
CA THR A 341 20.27 -8.42 -33.44
C THR A 341 18.89 -9.09 -33.27
N ASP A 342 18.41 -9.77 -34.30
CA ASP A 342 17.16 -10.51 -34.21
C ASP A 342 17.20 -11.59 -33.12
N THR A 343 18.35 -12.25 -32.96
CA THR A 343 18.59 -13.25 -31.92
C THR A 343 18.52 -12.66 -30.51
N GLU A 344 19.12 -11.49 -30.29
CA GLU A 344 19.06 -10.78 -29.02
C GLU A 344 17.64 -10.27 -28.70
N THR A 345 16.91 -9.81 -29.72
CA THR A 345 15.51 -9.41 -29.59
C THR A 345 14.65 -10.60 -29.17
N GLN A 346 14.86 -11.77 -29.77
CA GLN A 346 14.15 -13.00 -29.42
C GLN A 346 14.45 -13.44 -27.98
N THR A 347 15.71 -13.39 -27.54
CA THR A 347 16.10 -13.71 -26.16
C THR A 347 15.44 -12.77 -25.15
N ALA A 348 15.46 -11.46 -25.41
CA ALA A 348 14.80 -10.49 -24.54
C ALA A 348 13.27 -10.68 -24.49
N ALA A 349 12.64 -11.00 -25.62
CA ALA A 349 11.20 -11.30 -25.69
C ALA A 349 10.82 -12.59 -24.95
N ALA A 350 11.65 -13.64 -25.05
CA ALA A 350 11.47 -14.88 -24.32
C ALA A 350 11.55 -14.65 -22.79
N ALA A 351 12.56 -13.90 -22.33
CA ALA A 351 12.70 -13.53 -20.93
C ALA A 351 11.52 -12.69 -20.42
N ALA A 352 11.04 -11.73 -21.22
CA ALA A 352 9.85 -10.94 -20.87
C ALA A 352 8.58 -11.82 -20.75
N THR A 353 8.43 -12.77 -21.65
CA THR A 353 7.31 -13.74 -21.64
C THR A 353 7.34 -14.62 -20.40
N PHE A 354 8.53 -15.11 -20.03
CA PHE A 354 8.74 -15.86 -18.80
C PHE A 354 8.34 -15.06 -17.55
N LEU A 355 8.81 -13.82 -17.42
CA LEU A 355 8.45 -12.96 -16.28
C LEU A 355 6.94 -12.67 -16.21
N ALA A 356 6.29 -12.48 -17.36
CA ALA A 356 4.83 -12.31 -17.43
C ALA A 356 4.06 -13.59 -17.04
N GLY A 357 4.61 -14.77 -17.32
CA GLY A 357 4.10 -16.05 -16.82
C GLY A 357 4.20 -16.15 -15.29
N ALA A 358 5.38 -15.91 -14.74
CA ALA A 358 5.63 -15.96 -13.30
C ALA A 358 4.74 -14.98 -12.51
N LEU A 359 4.50 -13.78 -13.05
CA LEU A 359 3.59 -12.81 -12.43
C LEU A 359 2.14 -13.32 -12.39
N ARG A 360 1.67 -13.95 -13.49
CA ARG A 360 0.32 -14.53 -13.54
C ARG A 360 0.15 -15.66 -12.53
N GLU A 361 1.13 -16.54 -12.39
CA GLU A 361 1.12 -17.61 -11.39
C GLU A 361 1.11 -17.07 -9.96
N GLN A 362 1.90 -16.02 -9.70
CA GLN A 362 1.91 -15.34 -8.40
C GLN A 362 0.55 -14.69 -8.09
N GLU A 363 -0.09 -14.07 -9.08
CA GLU A 363 -1.42 -13.51 -8.91
C GLU A 363 -2.47 -14.59 -8.66
N GLU A 364 -2.40 -15.71 -9.38
CA GLU A 364 -3.34 -16.83 -9.21
C GLU A 364 -3.21 -17.48 -7.84
N THR A 365 -1.99 -17.76 -7.39
CA THR A 365 -1.72 -18.28 -6.04
C THR A 365 -2.21 -17.30 -4.97
N ALA A 366 -1.94 -16.01 -5.12
CA ALA A 366 -2.48 -14.99 -4.22
C ALA A 366 -4.02 -14.95 -4.24
N ARG A 367 -4.66 -15.07 -5.42
CA ARG A 367 -6.12 -15.14 -5.54
C ARG A 367 -6.69 -16.37 -4.83
N ARG A 368 -6.08 -17.55 -4.98
CA ARG A 368 -6.49 -18.79 -4.29
C ARG A 368 -6.38 -18.65 -2.78
N LEU A 369 -5.26 -18.13 -2.27
CA LEU A 369 -5.06 -17.90 -0.83
C LEU A 369 -6.06 -16.90 -0.25
N ASN A 370 -6.32 -15.79 -0.96
CA ASN A 370 -7.33 -14.82 -0.53
C ASN A 370 -8.74 -15.42 -0.53
N ALA A 371 -9.12 -16.19 -1.57
CA ALA A 371 -10.42 -16.85 -1.64
C ALA A 371 -10.62 -17.87 -0.51
N ALA A 372 -9.58 -18.65 -0.19
CA ALA A 372 -9.62 -19.59 0.94
C ALA A 372 -9.78 -18.87 2.29
N ALA A 373 -9.11 -17.73 2.48
CA ALA A 373 -9.24 -16.91 3.68
C ALA A 373 -10.65 -16.28 3.80
N GLU A 374 -11.18 -15.76 2.70
CA GLU A 374 -12.54 -15.20 2.61
C GLU A 374 -13.60 -16.26 2.95
N ALA A 375 -13.49 -17.46 2.38
CA ALA A 375 -14.41 -18.57 2.66
C ALA A 375 -14.39 -19.00 4.14
N LYS A 376 -13.20 -19.07 4.74
CA LYS A 376 -13.04 -19.40 6.17
C LYS A 376 -13.67 -18.34 7.07
N GLU A 377 -13.52 -17.06 6.72
CA GLU A 377 -14.10 -15.96 7.47
C GLU A 377 -15.62 -15.89 7.29
N GLU A 378 -16.14 -16.15 6.09
CA GLU A 378 -17.58 -16.23 5.85
C GLU A 378 -18.22 -17.38 6.65
N ALA A 379 -17.58 -18.55 6.70
CA ALA A 379 -18.03 -19.67 7.53
C ALA A 379 -18.07 -19.30 9.03
N ARG A 380 -17.08 -18.55 9.52
CA ARG A 380 -17.07 -18.02 10.90
C ARG A 380 -18.21 -17.04 11.15
N ARG A 381 -18.50 -16.15 10.21
CA ARG A 381 -19.61 -15.19 10.32
C ARG A 381 -20.97 -15.87 10.30
N ARG A 382 -21.18 -16.85 9.43
CA ARG A 382 -22.42 -17.64 9.38
C ARG A 382 -22.65 -18.37 10.70
N THR A 383 -21.64 -19.07 11.21
CA THR A 383 -21.74 -19.76 12.50
C THR A 383 -21.96 -18.80 13.67
N ALA A 384 -21.30 -17.63 13.70
CA ALA A 384 -21.54 -16.61 14.71
C ALA A 384 -22.96 -16.01 14.63
N TRP A 385 -23.45 -15.74 13.42
CA TRP A 385 -24.81 -15.24 13.19
C TRP A 385 -25.88 -16.25 13.60
N GLU A 386 -25.71 -17.53 13.25
CA GLU A 386 -26.61 -18.62 13.66
C GLU A 386 -26.68 -18.73 15.19
N LYS A 387 -25.53 -18.66 15.88
CA LYS A 387 -25.46 -18.66 17.35
C LYS A 387 -26.17 -17.43 17.94
N ALA A 388 -25.90 -16.24 17.43
CA ALA A 388 -26.53 -15.00 17.91
C ALA A 388 -28.05 -15.00 17.71
N ASN A 389 -28.53 -15.50 16.57
CA ASN A 389 -29.95 -15.64 16.27
C ASN A 389 -30.60 -16.68 17.22
N ALA A 390 -29.93 -17.80 17.48
CA ALA A 390 -30.41 -18.79 18.45
C ALA A 390 -30.53 -18.19 19.88
N VAL A 391 -29.54 -17.41 20.33
CA VAL A 391 -29.61 -16.66 21.61
C VAL A 391 -30.81 -15.71 21.62
N ALA A 392 -31.01 -14.93 20.55
CA ALA A 392 -32.13 -14.01 20.45
C ALA A 392 -33.49 -14.74 20.52
N ARG A 393 -33.61 -15.90 19.86
CA ARG A 393 -34.82 -16.75 19.92
C ARG A 393 -35.06 -17.33 21.32
N VAL A 394 -34.01 -17.75 22.04
CA VAL A 394 -34.12 -18.18 23.46
C VAL A 394 -34.70 -17.04 24.30
N ARG A 395 -34.13 -15.82 24.20
CA ARG A 395 -34.58 -14.65 24.96
C ARG A 395 -36.02 -14.26 24.65
N THR A 396 -36.41 -14.29 23.37
CA THR A 396 -37.80 -14.00 22.96
C THR A 396 -38.78 -15.06 23.47
N THR A 397 -38.39 -16.34 23.41
CA THR A 397 -39.22 -17.43 23.94
C THR A 397 -39.37 -17.34 25.46
N LEU A 398 -38.30 -17.04 26.20
CA LEU A 398 -38.35 -16.78 27.64
C LEU A 398 -39.26 -15.60 27.97
N ARG A 399 -39.14 -14.48 27.25
CA ARG A 399 -40.02 -13.31 27.44
C ARG A 399 -41.49 -13.67 27.22
N THR A 400 -41.78 -14.44 26.18
CA THR A 400 -43.15 -14.90 25.87
C THR A 400 -43.71 -15.79 26.98
N LEU A 401 -42.93 -16.76 27.45
CA LEU A 401 -43.33 -17.63 28.56
C LEU A 401 -43.54 -16.85 29.86
N ARG A 402 -42.70 -15.85 30.15
CA ARG A 402 -42.89 -14.99 31.33
C ARG A 402 -44.17 -14.17 31.27
N ARG A 403 -44.49 -13.59 30.10
CA ARG A 403 -45.67 -12.72 29.92
C ARG A 403 -46.97 -13.52 29.88
N ASN A 404 -46.99 -14.61 29.09
CA ASN A 404 -48.24 -15.29 28.74
C ASN A 404 -48.34 -16.70 29.35
N GLY A 405 -47.33 -17.17 30.09
CA GLY A 405 -47.29 -18.57 30.53
C GLY A 405 -48.35 -18.98 31.56
N ARG A 406 -49.09 -18.02 32.13
CA ARG A 406 -50.26 -18.27 33.00
C ARG A 406 -51.56 -18.45 32.21
N THR A 407 -51.70 -17.80 31.05
CA THR A 407 -52.89 -17.81 30.18
C THR A 407 -52.74 -18.76 28.99
N MET A 408 -51.52 -19.26 28.74
CA MET A 408 -51.20 -20.16 27.65
C MET A 408 -51.68 -21.59 27.92
N LEU A 409 -52.24 -22.24 26.89
CA LEU A 409 -52.65 -23.65 26.94
C LEU A 409 -51.46 -24.56 27.29
N GLY A 410 -51.70 -25.60 28.09
CA GLY A 410 -50.64 -26.51 28.56
C GLY A 410 -49.88 -27.21 27.43
N THR A 411 -50.53 -27.48 26.29
CA THR A 411 -49.92 -28.04 25.07
C THR A 411 -48.96 -27.07 24.40
N GLU A 412 -49.37 -25.81 24.23
CA GLU A 412 -48.53 -24.76 23.64
C GLU A 412 -47.31 -24.43 24.52
N LYS A 413 -47.54 -24.37 25.83
CA LYS A 413 -46.50 -24.18 26.84
C LYS A 413 -45.43 -25.29 26.79
N ARG A 414 -45.87 -26.56 26.67
CA ARG A 414 -44.97 -27.71 26.46
C ARG A 414 -44.13 -27.55 25.20
N ARG A 415 -44.76 -27.19 24.07
CA ARG A 415 -44.06 -27.00 22.78
C ARG A 415 -42.99 -25.90 22.87
N LYS A 416 -43.31 -24.76 23.49
CA LYS A 416 -42.35 -23.66 23.64
C LYS A 416 -41.19 -24.01 24.59
N VAL A 417 -41.43 -24.77 25.66
CA VAL A 417 -40.36 -25.24 26.56
C VAL A 417 -39.47 -26.32 25.91
N ALA A 418 -40.04 -27.18 25.06
CA ALA A 418 -39.25 -28.12 24.26
C ALA A 418 -38.35 -27.38 23.25
N MET A 419 -38.90 -26.42 22.50
CA MET A 419 -38.12 -25.57 21.57
C MET A 419 -37.02 -24.78 22.30
N LEU A 420 -37.32 -24.26 23.49
CA LEU A 420 -36.35 -23.56 24.33
C LEU A 420 -35.18 -24.45 24.75
N THR A 421 -35.44 -25.75 24.97
CA THR A 421 -34.42 -26.73 25.35
C THR A 421 -33.49 -27.05 24.18
N ASP A 422 -34.06 -27.35 23.01
CA ASP A 422 -33.29 -27.60 21.79
C ASP A 422 -32.42 -26.39 21.39
N LEU A 423 -32.97 -25.17 21.51
CA LEU A 423 -32.20 -23.96 21.25
C LEU A 423 -31.10 -23.73 22.30
N ALA A 424 -31.33 -24.09 23.56
CA ALA A 424 -30.32 -23.93 24.61
C ALA A 424 -29.14 -24.88 24.42
N ASP A 425 -29.39 -26.12 24.00
CA ASP A 425 -28.34 -27.10 23.72
C ASP A 425 -27.48 -26.68 22.51
N LYS A 426 -28.07 -26.01 21.52
CA LYS A 426 -27.35 -25.43 20.35
C LYS A 426 -26.51 -24.20 20.69
N VAL A 427 -26.93 -23.40 21.68
CA VAL A 427 -26.28 -22.15 22.06
C VAL A 427 -25.13 -22.37 23.07
N GLY A 428 -25.24 -23.38 23.92
CA GLY A 428 -24.19 -23.77 24.86
C GLY A 428 -23.84 -22.66 25.87
N ASP A 429 -22.57 -22.24 25.88
CA ASP A 429 -21.95 -21.34 26.86
C ASP A 429 -22.35 -19.86 26.73
N GLN A 430 -23.01 -19.47 25.65
CA GLN A 430 -23.44 -18.08 25.43
C GLN A 430 -24.69 -17.68 26.22
N LEU A 431 -25.32 -18.63 26.92
CA LEU A 431 -26.41 -18.34 27.85
C LEU A 431 -25.88 -17.90 29.21
N THR A 432 -26.46 -16.85 29.75
CA THR A 432 -26.15 -16.41 31.10
C THR A 432 -26.67 -17.42 32.13
N ARG A 433 -26.04 -17.46 33.32
CA ARG A 433 -26.49 -18.32 34.44
C ARG A 433 -27.97 -18.10 34.79
N SER A 434 -28.46 -16.86 34.68
CA SER A 434 -29.87 -16.50 34.91
C SER A 434 -30.81 -17.13 33.86
N GLU A 435 -30.44 -17.06 32.57
CA GLU A 435 -31.21 -17.67 31.49
C GLU A 435 -31.27 -19.21 31.64
N ILE A 436 -30.14 -19.84 31.95
CA ILE A 436 -30.06 -21.28 32.22
C ILE A 436 -30.99 -21.68 33.37
N ASN A 437 -30.97 -20.93 34.49
CA ASN A 437 -31.83 -21.21 35.64
C ASN A 437 -33.32 -21.05 35.31
N GLN A 438 -33.68 -20.07 34.48
CA GLN A 438 -35.07 -19.89 34.06
C GLN A 438 -35.55 -21.01 33.13
N ILE A 439 -34.70 -21.46 32.20
CA ILE A 439 -35.00 -22.62 31.34
C ILE A 439 -35.27 -23.85 32.23
N LYS A 440 -34.41 -24.11 33.22
CA LYS A 440 -34.60 -25.19 34.21
C LYS A 440 -35.91 -25.02 34.99
N ALA A 441 -36.23 -23.82 35.47
CA ALA A 441 -37.47 -23.56 36.20
C ALA A 441 -38.72 -23.81 35.35
N TRP A 442 -38.71 -23.43 34.06
CA TRP A 442 -39.80 -23.70 33.13
C TRP A 442 -39.95 -25.20 32.82
N LYS A 443 -38.84 -25.95 32.69
CA LYS A 443 -38.87 -27.42 32.56
C LYS A 443 -39.58 -28.05 33.76
N VAL A 444 -39.19 -27.68 34.99
CA VAL A 444 -39.80 -28.21 36.23
C VAL A 444 -41.28 -27.84 36.32
N ARG A 445 -41.66 -26.62 35.96
CA ARG A 445 -43.07 -26.16 36.01
C ARG A 445 -43.97 -26.97 35.09
N VAL A 446 -43.53 -27.20 33.86
CA VAL A 446 -44.27 -28.02 32.88
C VAL A 446 -44.32 -29.50 33.29
N GLN A 447 -43.28 -30.01 33.95
CA GLN A 447 -43.28 -31.38 34.50
C GLN A 447 -44.22 -31.54 35.71
N ARG A 448 -44.37 -30.51 36.55
CA ARG A 448 -45.34 -30.51 37.68
C ARG A 448 -46.78 -30.46 37.18
N GLU A 449 -47.07 -29.68 36.15
CA GLU A 449 -48.38 -29.64 35.47
C GLU A 449 -48.73 -30.96 34.75
N ARG A 450 -47.78 -31.89 34.63
CA ARG A 450 -47.98 -33.23 34.07
C ARG A 450 -48.38 -34.26 35.14
N LYS A 451 -48.18 -34.00 36.43
CA LYS A 451 -48.55 -34.92 37.52
C LYS A 451 -49.96 -34.59 38.04
N PRO A 452 -50.92 -35.55 38.05
CA PRO A 452 -52.14 -35.40 38.83
C PRO A 452 -51.81 -35.39 40.34
N ALA A 453 -52.66 -34.74 41.15
CA ALA A 453 -52.46 -34.57 42.59
C ALA A 453 -52.28 -35.91 43.33
N PRO A 454 -51.37 -36.01 44.32
CA PRO A 454 -51.27 -37.19 45.17
C PRO A 454 -52.29 -37.13 46.31
N VAL A 455 -52.99 -38.24 46.52
CA VAL A 455 -53.81 -38.55 47.70
C VAL A 455 -52.87 -38.80 48.90
N LEU A 456 -53.15 -38.20 50.06
CA LEU A 456 -52.45 -38.43 51.34
C LEU A 456 -52.91 -39.74 52.01
N PRO A 457 -52.05 -40.44 52.77
CA PRO A 457 -52.15 -40.48 54.24
C PRO A 457 -50.77 -40.48 54.97
N VAL A 458 -50.56 -39.75 56.08
CA VAL A 458 -50.77 -40.03 57.54
C VAL A 458 -49.77 -41.02 58.19
N GLN A 459 -48.89 -40.45 59.06
CA GLN A 459 -48.24 -40.92 60.33
C GLN A 459 -47.47 -42.28 60.35
N ARG A 460 -46.40 -42.55 61.13
CA ARG A 460 -45.80 -42.01 62.38
C ARG A 460 -44.36 -42.62 62.55
N ASN A 461 -43.46 -41.89 63.22
CA ASN A 461 -42.09 -42.24 63.71
C ASN A 461 -42.08 -43.38 64.79
N PRO A 462 -40.93 -43.93 65.32
CA PRO A 462 -39.59 -43.32 65.50
C PRO A 462 -38.29 -44.19 65.37
N ASP A 463 -37.15 -43.48 65.48
CA ASP A 463 -35.70 -43.80 65.58
C ASP A 463 -35.27 -44.81 66.69
N PRO A 464 -33.96 -45.06 67.02
CA PRO A 464 -32.64 -44.70 66.42
C PRO A 464 -31.61 -45.87 66.35
N GLU A 465 -30.43 -45.68 65.73
CA GLU A 465 -29.11 -45.93 66.38
C GLU A 465 -27.86 -45.70 65.48
N ARG A 466 -26.86 -45.06 66.11
CA ARG A 466 -25.38 -45.22 66.00
C ARG A 466 -24.58 -44.74 64.77
N SER A 467 -23.85 -43.64 65.01
CA SER A 467 -22.54 -43.23 64.46
C SER A 467 -21.44 -44.33 64.60
N PRO A 468 -20.31 -44.37 63.83
CA PRO A 468 -19.36 -43.25 63.65
C PRO A 468 -18.63 -43.12 62.27
N LYS A 469 -17.98 -41.95 62.09
CA LYS A 469 -16.93 -41.62 61.08
C LYS A 469 -15.63 -42.40 61.40
N PRO A 470 -14.68 -42.69 60.47
CA PRO A 470 -13.97 -41.66 59.69
C PRO A 470 -13.40 -42.05 58.29
N ASP A 471 -12.76 -41.05 57.70
CA ASP A 471 -11.69 -41.06 56.68
C ASP A 471 -11.97 -41.12 55.17
N ARG A 472 -11.52 -40.02 54.53
CA ARG A 472 -10.58 -39.97 53.41
C ARG A 472 -10.24 -41.33 52.78
N ASP A 473 -10.69 -41.57 51.55
CA ASP A 473 -9.86 -41.37 50.35
C ASP A 473 -10.58 -41.83 49.07
N ARG A 474 -10.36 -41.04 48.00
CA ARG A 474 -10.17 -41.41 46.58
C ARG A 474 -11.02 -42.50 45.92
N ASN A 475 -11.78 -42.09 44.91
CA ASN A 475 -11.62 -42.41 43.47
C ASN A 475 -12.93 -42.07 42.74
N THR A 476 -13.00 -41.59 41.49
CA THR A 476 -12.05 -41.16 40.46
C THR A 476 -13.01 -40.65 39.39
N ASP A 477 -13.00 -39.35 39.12
CA ASP A 477 -13.65 -38.83 37.92
C ASP A 477 -12.58 -38.24 37.02
N THR A 478 -12.63 -38.69 35.78
CA THR A 478 -11.64 -38.58 34.71
C THR A 478 -11.22 -37.14 34.43
N GLY A 479 -9.93 -36.87 34.63
CA GLY A 479 -9.32 -35.55 34.46
C GLY A 479 -9.02 -35.22 33.00
N GLN A 480 -9.65 -34.15 32.49
CA GLN A 480 -9.02 -33.27 31.51
C GLN A 480 -8.13 -32.29 32.27
N GLN A 481 -6.82 -32.55 32.23
CA GLN A 481 -5.80 -31.66 32.78
C GLN A 481 -5.84 -30.32 32.04
N GLY A 482 -6.36 -29.28 32.69
CA GLY A 482 -6.10 -27.91 32.28
C GLY A 482 -4.63 -27.58 32.55
N GLU A 483 -3.84 -27.32 31.51
CA GLU A 483 -2.46 -26.86 31.66
C GLU A 483 -2.43 -25.64 32.60
N VAL A 484 -1.73 -25.79 33.73
CA VAL A 484 -1.49 -24.69 34.67
C VAL A 484 -0.84 -23.54 33.90
N ARG A 485 -1.41 -22.34 33.92
CA ARG A 485 -0.88 -21.21 33.16
C ARG A 485 0.53 -20.85 33.64
N LEU A 486 1.42 -20.49 32.72
CA LEU A 486 2.84 -20.40 32.97
C LEU A 486 3.24 -19.40 34.08
N HIS A 487 2.52 -18.28 34.20
CA HIS A 487 2.73 -17.28 35.25
C HIS A 487 2.35 -17.75 36.66
N GLN A 488 1.55 -18.83 36.78
CA GLN A 488 1.23 -19.46 38.07
C GLN A 488 2.33 -20.43 38.53
N GLN A 489 3.26 -20.79 37.64
CA GLN A 489 4.35 -21.72 37.90
C GLN A 489 5.67 -21.03 38.30
N VAL A 490 5.72 -19.70 38.25
CA VAL A 490 6.89 -18.88 38.61
C VAL A 490 6.47 -17.90 39.70
N ALA A 491 7.23 -17.83 40.79
CA ALA A 491 6.94 -16.90 41.88
C ALA A 491 6.95 -15.45 41.37
N ARG A 492 5.98 -14.65 41.82
CA ARG A 492 5.78 -13.27 41.34
C ARG A 492 7.02 -12.38 41.52
N ALA A 493 7.82 -12.63 42.56
CA ALA A 493 9.08 -11.93 42.81
C ALA A 493 10.11 -12.14 41.68
N ASP A 494 10.05 -13.27 40.97
CA ASP A 494 11.04 -13.64 39.96
C ASP A 494 10.62 -13.27 38.54
N TRP A 495 9.38 -12.82 38.33
CA TRP A 495 8.78 -12.52 37.02
C TRP A 495 9.60 -11.57 36.15
N TYR A 496 10.33 -10.66 36.77
CA TYR A 496 11.14 -9.66 36.08
C TYR A 496 12.64 -9.83 36.32
N SER A 497 13.07 -10.95 36.92
CA SER A 497 14.47 -11.18 37.30
C SER A 497 15.45 -11.26 36.10
N GLU A 498 14.95 -11.53 34.90
CA GLU A 498 15.76 -11.67 33.68
C GLU A 498 15.23 -10.80 32.54
N THR A 499 16.06 -10.55 31.52
CA THR A 499 15.65 -9.82 30.31
C THR A 499 14.65 -10.64 29.49
N CYS A 500 13.56 -10.00 29.04
CA CYS A 500 12.57 -10.63 28.19
C CYS A 500 13.14 -10.89 26.79
N PRO A 501 13.13 -12.13 26.26
CA PRO A 501 13.66 -12.41 24.92
C PRO A 501 12.74 -11.91 23.79
N ARG A 502 11.48 -11.57 24.08
CA ARG A 502 10.49 -11.15 23.11
C ARG A 502 10.47 -9.64 22.87
N CYS A 503 10.35 -8.88 23.96
CA CYS A 503 10.33 -7.40 23.91
C CYS A 503 11.64 -6.75 24.35
N TYR A 504 12.67 -7.54 24.70
CA TYR A 504 13.98 -7.06 25.17
C TYR A 504 13.95 -6.20 26.45
N ALA A 505 12.81 -6.11 27.16
CA ALA A 505 12.69 -5.44 28.44
C ALA A 505 13.70 -5.99 29.45
N ARG A 506 14.54 -5.10 30.00
CA ARG A 506 15.65 -5.44 30.93
C ARG A 506 15.13 -6.06 32.24
N SER A 507 16.04 -6.72 32.97
CA SER A 507 15.76 -7.20 34.34
C SER A 507 15.24 -6.05 35.23
N GLY A 508 14.25 -6.35 36.06
CA GLY A 508 13.54 -5.40 36.93
C GLY A 508 12.48 -4.55 36.23
N LYS A 509 12.34 -4.60 34.90
CA LYS A 509 11.33 -3.83 34.14
C LYS A 509 10.18 -4.71 33.63
N PRO A 510 8.93 -4.21 33.63
CA PRO A 510 7.79 -4.90 33.04
C PRO A 510 7.98 -5.09 31.53
N CYS A 511 7.30 -6.08 30.96
CA CYS A 511 7.34 -6.29 29.51
C CYS A 511 6.54 -5.22 28.78
N ASP A 512 7.01 -4.80 27.61
CA ASP A 512 6.25 -3.94 26.72
C ASP A 512 5.06 -4.69 26.13
N ASN A 513 3.96 -3.98 25.89
CA ASN A 513 2.73 -4.53 25.34
C ASN A 513 2.79 -4.60 23.81
N ASP A 514 3.70 -5.43 23.30
CA ASP A 514 3.93 -5.62 21.86
C ASP A 514 2.80 -6.40 21.14
N ASP A 515 1.98 -7.14 21.91
CA ASP A 515 0.84 -7.91 21.42
C ASP A 515 -0.52 -7.19 21.56
N ARG A 516 -0.51 -5.92 21.99
CA ARG A 516 -1.69 -5.04 22.18
C ARG A 516 -2.79 -5.66 23.05
N VAL A 517 -2.43 -6.54 23.98
CA VAL A 517 -3.38 -7.13 24.93
C VAL A 517 -3.54 -6.19 26.13
N GLY A 518 -4.54 -5.31 26.06
CA GLY A 518 -4.92 -4.38 27.12
C GLY A 518 -4.47 -2.92 26.87
N PRO A 519 -4.98 -1.95 27.66
CA PRO A 519 -4.92 -0.52 27.33
C PRO A 519 -3.60 0.20 27.67
N GLY A 520 -2.58 -0.50 28.17
CA GLY A 520 -1.32 0.11 28.63
C GLY A 520 -0.12 -0.14 27.71
N ARG A 521 0.90 0.73 27.74
CA ARG A 521 2.18 0.52 27.03
C ARG A 521 2.98 -0.67 27.58
N THR A 522 2.72 -1.09 28.83
CA THR A 522 3.36 -2.23 29.49
C THR A 522 2.34 -3.28 29.87
N ARG A 523 2.70 -4.56 29.76
CA ARG A 523 1.83 -5.69 30.12
C ARG A 523 1.68 -5.83 31.63
N GLN A 524 0.49 -6.24 32.06
CA GLN A 524 0.23 -6.62 33.46
C GLN A 524 0.85 -7.97 33.84
N LEU A 525 1.07 -8.85 32.85
CA LEU A 525 1.76 -10.13 33.02
C LEU A 525 3.00 -10.16 32.11
N PRO A 526 4.12 -10.76 32.55
CA PRO A 526 5.27 -10.94 31.68
C PRO A 526 4.95 -11.85 30.49
N HIS A 527 5.72 -11.71 29.42
CA HIS A 527 5.72 -12.65 28.30
C HIS A 527 6.01 -14.08 28.76
N ASP A 528 5.28 -15.06 28.22
CA ASP A 528 5.46 -16.47 28.55
C ASP A 528 6.89 -16.93 28.22
N GLU A 529 7.50 -16.40 27.16
CA GLU A 529 8.89 -16.66 26.77
C GLU A 529 9.89 -16.21 27.85
N ARG A 530 9.58 -15.14 28.60
CA ARG A 530 10.38 -14.70 29.77
C ARG A 530 10.20 -15.67 30.93
N LEU A 531 8.97 -16.08 31.22
CA LEU A 531 8.64 -16.98 32.32
C LEU A 531 9.18 -18.40 32.10
N ARG A 532 9.21 -18.91 30.86
CA ARG A 532 9.84 -20.21 30.52
C ARG A 532 11.33 -20.19 30.85
N ARG A 533 12.02 -19.08 30.59
CA ARG A 533 13.46 -18.92 30.86
C ARG A 533 13.76 -18.97 32.37
N ILE A 534 12.99 -18.21 33.15
CA ILE A 534 13.08 -18.19 34.62
C ILE A 534 12.83 -19.60 35.18
N ARG A 535 11.80 -20.29 34.68
CA ARG A 535 11.47 -21.66 35.10
C ARG A 535 12.59 -22.65 34.77
N LEU A 536 13.14 -22.62 33.56
CA LEU A 536 14.25 -23.49 33.13
C LEU A 536 15.52 -23.28 33.98
N ARG A 537 15.77 -22.06 34.42
CA ARG A 537 16.88 -21.76 35.33
C ARG A 537 16.60 -22.21 36.76
N SER A 538 15.39 -21.97 37.28
CA SER A 538 14.99 -22.41 38.61
C SER A 538 14.97 -23.93 38.76
N SER A 539 14.78 -24.67 37.67
CA SER A 539 14.92 -26.14 37.65
C SER A 539 16.37 -26.63 37.61
N ARG A 540 17.35 -25.75 37.34
CA ARG A 540 18.78 -26.08 37.19
C ARG A 540 19.66 -25.67 38.38
N GLN A 541 19.13 -24.92 39.36
CA GLN A 541 19.89 -24.53 40.56
C GLN A 541 19.17 -25.00 41.84
N PRO A 542 19.81 -25.80 42.71
CA PRO A 542 19.35 -25.96 44.09
C PRO A 542 19.39 -24.59 44.78
N ARG A 543 18.32 -24.23 45.49
CA ARG A 543 18.22 -22.96 46.24
C ARG A 543 19.30 -22.90 47.34
N GLU A 544 20.37 -22.15 47.12
CA GLU A 544 21.18 -21.63 48.22
C GLU A 544 20.35 -20.62 49.02
N LYS A 545 20.19 -20.89 50.32
CA LYS A 545 19.54 -19.98 51.27
C LYS A 545 20.41 -18.74 51.43
N ARG A 546 19.94 -17.59 50.91
CA ARG A 546 20.53 -16.28 51.26
C ARG A 546 20.36 -16.00 52.76
N PRO A 547 21.40 -15.53 53.46
CA PRO A 547 21.30 -15.18 54.87
C PRO A 547 20.46 -13.92 55.05
N ARG A 548 19.66 -13.90 56.12
CA ARG A 548 18.91 -12.73 56.60
C ARG A 548 19.90 -11.61 56.92
N ARG A 549 19.77 -10.47 56.25
CA ARG A 549 20.42 -9.22 56.69
C ARG A 549 19.77 -8.76 57.98
N GLU A 550 20.58 -8.69 59.04
CA GLU A 550 20.27 -8.02 60.28
C GLU A 550 20.00 -6.52 60.03
N LYS A 551 19.02 -6.00 60.76
CA LYS A 551 18.79 -4.56 60.89
C LYS A 551 19.88 -4.01 61.82
N GLY A 552 20.81 -3.24 61.27
CA GLY A 552 21.68 -2.35 62.03
C GLY A 552 21.12 -0.93 61.94
N SER A 553 20.74 -0.40 63.09
CA SER A 553 20.42 1.00 63.33
C SER A 553 21.70 1.84 63.33
N GLU A 554 21.72 2.94 62.56
CA GLU A 554 22.19 4.30 62.90
C GLU A 554 22.13 5.19 61.65
#